data_AF-A0A750D841-F1
#
_entry.id   AF-A0A750D841-F1
#
_cell.length_a   1.000
_cell.length_b   1.000
_cell.length_c   1.000
_cell.angle_alpha   90.00
_cell.angle_beta   90.00
_cell.angle_gamma   90.00
#
_symmetry.space_group_name_H-M   'P 1'
#
loop_
_entity.id
_entity.type
_entity.pdbx_description
1 polymer ?
#
loop_
_entity_poly.entity_id
_entity_poly.type
_entity_poly.pdbx_seq_one_letter_code
_entity_poly.pdbx_strand_id
1 'polypeptide(L)'
;MADSQFARPELPQLIATIRSDLLTRFQQDVVLRRMDAEVYSRVQAAAVHTLYGYIDYLARNMLPDMCDEEWLYRHAMIKRCPRKNAVSAKGFARWDGIAGTPEIPAGTQIQRDDQVTFTTLQTVKASGGLLRVPVIADVAGTAGNTDDGTA
;
A
#
# COMPACT_ATOMS: atom_id res chain seq x y z
N MET A 1 0.61 19.00 -13.80
CA MET A 1 0.04 20.32 -13.47
C MET A 1 0.61 21.33 -14.46
N ALA A 2 -0.21 22.21 -15.03
CA ALA A 2 0.26 23.32 -15.85
C ALA A 2 1.34 24.11 -15.08
N ASP A 3 2.38 24.60 -15.77
CA ASP A 3 3.57 25.25 -15.23
C ASP A 3 3.26 26.31 -14.17
N SER A 4 3.09 25.87 -12.93
CA SER A 4 2.89 26.74 -11.79
C SER A 4 4.26 27.27 -11.42
N GLN A 5 4.42 28.59 -11.50
CA GLN A 5 5.63 29.28 -11.05
C GLN A 5 5.79 29.25 -9.52
N PHE A 6 4.82 28.68 -8.79
CA PHE A 6 4.86 28.58 -7.34
C PHE A 6 5.72 27.38 -6.90
N ALA A 7 6.87 27.69 -6.30
CA ALA A 7 7.70 26.73 -5.58
C ALA A 7 7.45 26.88 -4.07
N ARG A 8 7.15 25.78 -3.38
CA ARG A 8 7.00 25.76 -1.92
C ARG A 8 8.34 26.17 -1.28
N PRO A 9 8.37 27.25 -0.46
CA PRO A 9 9.61 27.66 0.20
C PRO A 9 10.06 26.63 1.24
N GLU A 10 11.36 26.43 1.34
CA GLU A 10 11.95 25.56 2.35
C GLU A 10 11.83 26.17 3.75
N LEU A 11 11.80 25.33 4.79
CA LEU A 11 11.65 25.80 6.18
C LEU A 11 12.65 26.91 6.57
N PRO A 12 13.95 26.83 6.24
CA PRO A 12 14.90 27.91 6.54
C PRO A 12 14.55 29.22 5.83
N GLN A 13 14.01 29.16 4.61
CA GLN A 13 13.57 30.34 3.86
C GLN A 13 12.36 30.98 4.55
N LEU A 14 11.36 30.18 4.94
CA LEU A 14 10.20 30.67 5.70
C LEU A 14 10.61 31.33 7.01
N ILE A 15 11.54 30.73 7.76
CA ILE A 15 12.07 31.31 8.99
C ILE A 15 12.72 32.67 8.70
N ALA A 16 13.56 32.76 7.67
CA ALA A 16 14.25 34.00 7.33
C ALA A 16 13.27 35.12 6.93
N THR A 17 12.28 34.80 6.08
CA THR A 17 11.26 35.75 5.62
C THR A 17 10.38 36.24 6.76
N ILE A 18 9.76 35.33 7.53
CA ILE A 18 8.87 35.70 8.64
C ILE A 18 9.65 36.46 9.73
N ARG A 19 10.89 36.06 10.00
CA ARG A 19 11.75 36.80 10.93
C ARG A 19 11.98 38.23 10.45
N SER A 20 12.35 38.41 9.18
CA SER A 20 12.57 39.75 8.61
C SER A 20 11.31 40.61 8.77
N ASP A 21 10.15 40.08 8.39
CA ASP A 21 8.87 40.79 8.48
C ASP A 21 8.53 41.20 9.92
N LEU A 22 8.71 40.30 10.89
CA LEU A 22 8.43 40.59 12.30
C LEU A 22 9.38 41.65 12.88
N LEU A 23 10.68 41.53 12.63
CA LEU A 23 11.67 42.50 13.13
C LEU A 23 11.44 43.90 12.54
N THR A 24 11.13 43.99 11.24
CA THR A 24 10.80 45.27 10.59
C THR A 24 9.52 45.87 11.16
N ARG A 25 8.46 45.07 11.38
CA ARG A 25 7.18 45.58 11.93
C ARG A 25 7.29 46.01 13.38
N PHE A 26 8.11 45.35 14.18
CA PHE A 26 8.33 45.71 15.58
C PHE A 26 9.42 46.77 15.78
N GLN A 27 10.07 47.22 14.70
CA GLN A 27 11.15 48.21 14.75
C GLN A 27 12.26 47.79 15.73
N GLN A 28 12.58 46.49 15.74
CA GLN A 28 13.55 45.89 16.65
C GLN A 28 14.90 45.70 15.95
N ASP A 29 15.87 46.53 16.29
CA ASP A 29 17.24 46.45 15.73
C ASP A 29 18.17 45.53 16.54
N VAL A 30 17.83 45.25 17.81
CA VAL A 30 18.64 44.40 18.71
C VAL A 30 18.11 42.97 18.71
N VAL A 31 18.86 42.05 18.11
CA VAL A 31 18.42 40.67 17.86
C VAL A 31 19.03 39.70 18.87
N LEU A 32 18.38 39.57 20.04
CA LEU A 32 18.72 38.48 20.97
C LEU A 32 18.18 37.16 20.41
N ARG A 33 19.01 36.10 20.39
CA ARG A 33 18.64 34.78 19.86
C ARG A 33 17.37 34.16 20.47
N ARG A 34 16.98 34.59 21.68
CA ARG A 34 15.80 34.10 22.43
C ARG A 34 14.76 35.19 22.65
N MET A 35 14.79 36.26 21.86
CA MET A 35 13.73 37.26 21.88
C MET A 35 12.41 36.65 21.41
N ASP A 36 11.28 37.14 21.93
CA ASP A 36 9.97 36.61 21.58
C ASP A 36 9.72 36.61 20.07
N ALA A 37 10.13 37.67 19.35
CA ALA A 37 10.00 37.73 17.89
C ALA A 37 10.78 36.62 17.16
N GLU A 38 11.97 36.25 17.64
CA GLU A 38 12.75 35.13 17.10
C GLU A 38 12.04 33.79 17.34
N VAL A 39 11.46 33.59 18.53
CA VAL A 39 10.71 32.37 18.86
C VAL A 39 9.42 32.28 18.02
N TYR A 40 8.64 33.36 17.96
CA TYR A 40 7.40 33.43 17.18
C TYR A 40 7.64 33.20 15.69
N SER A 41 8.71 33.78 15.11
CA SER A 41 9.03 33.60 13.70
C SER A 41 9.22 32.12 13.33
N ARG A 42 9.88 31.35 14.21
CA ARG A 42 10.13 29.92 13.99
C ARG A 42 8.88 29.08 14.16
N VAL A 43 8.08 29.38 15.20
CA VAL A 43 6.81 28.68 15.44
C VAL A 43 5.85 28.89 14.27
N GLN A 44 5.70 30.14 13.80
CA GLN A 44 4.86 30.46 12.65
C GLN A 44 5.40 29.83 11.36
N ALA A 45 6.72 29.90 11.11
CA ALA A 45 7.34 29.26 9.95
C ALA A 45 7.10 27.74 9.94
N ALA A 46 7.25 27.06 11.10
CA ALA A 46 6.99 25.63 11.21
C ALA A 46 5.51 25.27 10.97
N ALA A 47 4.59 26.08 11.50
CA ALA A 47 3.16 25.89 11.27
C ALA A 47 2.80 26.06 9.78
N VAL A 48 3.25 27.15 9.16
CA VAL A 48 3.01 27.44 7.73
C VAL A 48 3.67 26.40 6.82
N HIS A 49 4.88 25.96 7.15
CA HIS A 49 5.56 24.89 6.41
C HIS A 49 4.71 23.61 6.40
N THR A 50 4.19 23.20 7.56
CA THR A 50 3.31 22.01 7.66
C THR A 50 2.03 22.20 6.85
N LEU A 51 1.40 23.39 6.92
CA LEU A 51 0.20 23.70 6.14
C LEU A 51 0.45 23.63 4.63
N TYR A 52 1.54 24.22 4.12
CA TYR A 52 1.89 24.10 2.71
C TYR A 52 2.19 22.67 2.30
N GLY A 53 2.82 21.88 3.18
CA GLY A 53 3.05 20.45 2.92
C GLY A 53 1.74 19.66 2.82
N TYR A 54 0.76 19.97 3.67
CA TYR A 54 -0.55 19.33 3.60
C TYR A 54 -1.35 19.73 2.36
N ILE A 55 -1.28 21.00 1.93
CA ILE A 55 -1.91 21.46 0.69
C ILE A 55 -1.28 20.77 -0.52
N ASP A 56 0.05 20.63 -0.55
CA ASP A 56 0.75 19.92 -1.62
C ASP A 56 0.36 18.43 -1.66
N TYR A 57 0.28 17.79 -0.50
CA TYR A 57 -0.24 16.43 -0.35
C TYR A 57 -1.67 16.30 -0.93
N LEU A 58 -2.57 17.23 -0.61
CA LEU A 58 -3.93 17.24 -1.14
C LEU A 58 -3.92 17.45 -2.65
N ALA A 59 -3.14 18.41 -3.16
CA ALA A 59 -3.07 18.74 -4.58
C ALA A 59 -2.58 17.54 -5.42
N ARG A 60 -1.59 16.79 -4.91
CA ARG A 60 -1.13 15.54 -5.51
C ARG A 60 -2.21 14.45 -5.54
N ASN A 61 -3.05 14.39 -4.51
CA ASN A 61 -4.07 13.38 -4.34
C ASN A 61 -5.43 13.70 -5.02
N MET A 62 -5.66 14.97 -5.39
CA MET A 62 -6.92 15.43 -6.01
C MET A 62 -7.22 14.73 -7.34
N LEU A 63 -6.19 14.37 -8.10
CA LEU A 63 -6.33 13.69 -9.39
C LEU A 63 -5.86 12.23 -9.28
N PRO A 64 -6.49 11.31 -10.03
CA PRO A 64 -6.25 9.87 -9.90
C PRO A 64 -4.92 9.38 -10.50
N ASP A 65 -4.18 10.24 -11.19
CA ASP A 65 -2.94 9.91 -11.90
C ASP A 65 -1.72 9.83 -10.97
N MET A 66 -1.66 10.69 -9.95
CA MET A 66 -0.50 10.81 -9.02
C MET A 66 -0.87 10.58 -7.55
N CYS A 67 -2.14 10.26 -7.27
CA CYS A 67 -2.63 10.05 -5.92
C CYS A 67 -2.06 8.77 -5.29
N ASP A 68 -2.05 8.75 -3.97
CA ASP A 68 -1.73 7.59 -3.16
C ASP A 68 -2.84 6.52 -3.26
N GLU A 69 -2.52 5.30 -2.84
CA GLU A 69 -3.38 4.13 -3.01
C GLU A 69 -4.76 4.29 -2.36
N GLU A 70 -4.84 4.89 -1.17
CA GLU A 70 -6.12 5.13 -0.48
C GLU A 70 -7.03 6.09 -1.25
N TRP A 71 -6.45 7.16 -1.82
CA TRP A 71 -7.19 8.11 -2.66
C TRP A 71 -7.58 7.48 -3.98
N LEU A 72 -6.71 6.63 -4.55
CA LEU A 72 -7.03 5.88 -5.76
C LEU A 72 -8.26 5.01 -5.57
N TYR A 73 -8.41 4.34 -4.42
CA TYR A 73 -9.61 3.57 -4.11
C TYR A 73 -10.86 4.43 -4.06
N ARG A 74 -10.78 5.61 -3.44
CA ARG A 74 -11.89 6.56 -3.44
C ARG A 74 -12.28 6.98 -4.84
N HIS A 75 -11.31 7.34 -5.69
CA HIS A 75 -11.52 7.68 -7.10
C HIS A 75 -12.17 6.52 -7.87
N ALA A 76 -11.70 5.29 -7.62
CA ALA A 76 -12.22 4.09 -8.25
C ALA A 76 -13.68 3.83 -7.87
N MET A 77 -14.05 4.05 -6.60
CA MET A 77 -15.43 3.96 -6.11
C MET A 77 -16.35 5.00 -6.77
N ILE A 78 -15.90 6.24 -6.93
CA ILE A 78 -16.64 7.29 -7.64
C ILE A 78 -16.93 6.85 -9.09
N LYS A 79 -15.97 6.20 -9.74
CA LYS A 79 -16.11 5.66 -11.10
C LYS A 79 -16.78 4.28 -11.17
N ARG A 80 -17.29 3.75 -10.06
CA ARG A 80 -17.90 2.40 -9.96
C ARG A 80 -16.98 1.26 -10.43
N CYS A 81 -15.67 1.45 -10.28
CA CYS A 81 -14.65 0.46 -10.63
C CYS A 81 -13.84 0.10 -9.36
N PRO A 82 -14.41 -0.61 -8.38
CA PRO A 82 -13.70 -0.96 -7.16
C PRO A 82 -12.49 -1.86 -7.46
N ARG A 83 -11.44 -1.77 -6.63
CA ARG A 83 -10.32 -2.72 -6.70
C ARG A 83 -10.84 -4.15 -6.49
N LYS A 84 -10.39 -5.08 -7.33
CA LYS A 84 -10.71 -6.49 -7.18
C LYS A 84 -10.07 -7.03 -5.90
N ASN A 85 -10.86 -7.77 -5.13
CA ASN A 85 -10.33 -8.53 -3.99
C ASN A 85 -9.33 -9.56 -4.48
N ALA A 86 -8.37 -9.92 -3.62
CA ALA A 86 -7.52 -11.07 -3.86
C ALA A 86 -8.38 -12.32 -4.02
N VAL A 87 -8.08 -13.14 -5.03
CA VAL A 87 -8.76 -14.41 -5.30
C VAL A 87 -7.75 -15.53 -5.11
N SER A 88 -8.16 -16.61 -4.46
CA SER A 88 -7.34 -17.81 -4.29
C SER A 88 -7.09 -18.52 -5.63
N ALA A 89 -5.84 -18.95 -5.83
CA ALA A 89 -5.48 -19.80 -6.96
C ALA A 89 -6.19 -21.15 -6.86
N LYS A 90 -6.57 -21.71 -8.01
CA LYS A 90 -7.16 -23.05 -8.14
C LYS A 90 -6.32 -23.87 -9.10
N GLY A 91 -6.15 -25.14 -8.80
CA GLY A 91 -5.34 -26.05 -9.61
C GLY A 91 -5.60 -27.50 -9.25
N PHE A 92 -4.66 -28.36 -9.60
CA PHE A 92 -4.71 -29.77 -9.27
C PHE A 92 -3.42 -30.21 -8.58
N ALA A 93 -3.54 -30.91 -7.46
CA ALA A 93 -2.44 -31.68 -6.92
C ALA A 93 -2.45 -33.07 -7.57
N ARG A 94 -1.29 -33.52 -8.05
CA ARG A 94 -1.13 -34.77 -8.79
C ARG A 94 -0.11 -35.68 -8.12
N TRP A 95 -0.48 -36.93 -7.97
CA TRP A 95 0.42 -38.01 -7.56
C TRP A 95 0.36 -39.13 -8.58
N ASP A 96 1.54 -39.58 -8.99
CA ASP A 96 1.73 -40.69 -9.92
C ASP A 96 2.29 -41.91 -9.17
N GLY A 97 2.07 -43.11 -9.71
CA GLY A 97 2.63 -44.36 -9.17
C GLY A 97 1.98 -44.86 -7.88
N ILE A 98 0.73 -44.48 -7.63
CA ILE A 98 0.01 -44.89 -6.42
C ILE A 98 -0.42 -46.36 -6.52
N ALA A 99 -0.06 -47.15 -5.50
CA ALA A 99 -0.58 -48.50 -5.32
C ALA A 99 -1.94 -48.48 -4.60
N GLY A 100 -2.87 -49.34 -5.04
CA GLY A 100 -4.21 -49.44 -4.47
C GLY A 100 -5.15 -48.31 -4.94
N THR A 101 -6.19 -48.04 -4.15
CA THR A 101 -7.20 -47.01 -4.45
C THR A 101 -7.43 -46.07 -3.26
N PRO A 102 -6.40 -45.36 -2.76
CA PRO A 102 -6.58 -44.39 -1.69
C PRO A 102 -7.55 -43.29 -2.11
N GLU A 103 -8.25 -42.74 -1.14
CA GLU A 103 -9.26 -41.71 -1.32
C GLU A 103 -8.87 -40.49 -0.49
N ILE A 104 -8.89 -39.32 -1.10
CA ILE A 104 -8.69 -38.04 -0.43
C ILE A 104 -10.06 -37.36 -0.34
N PRO A 105 -10.65 -37.20 0.86
CA PRO A 105 -11.90 -36.50 1.05
C PRO A 105 -11.81 -35.01 0.70
N ALA A 106 -12.95 -34.41 0.30
CA ALA A 106 -13.06 -32.97 0.21
C ALA A 106 -12.79 -32.31 1.58
N GLY A 107 -12.18 -31.12 1.58
CA GLY A 107 -11.80 -30.42 2.81
C GLY A 107 -10.49 -30.90 3.45
N THR A 108 -9.82 -31.90 2.88
CA THR A 108 -8.46 -32.26 3.28
C THR A 108 -7.51 -31.12 2.97
N GLN A 109 -6.70 -30.72 3.95
CA GLN A 109 -5.63 -29.74 3.77
C GLN A 109 -4.35 -30.44 3.31
N ILE A 110 -3.72 -29.88 2.30
CA ILE A 110 -2.43 -30.29 1.74
C ILE A 110 -1.47 -29.13 1.99
N GLN A 111 -0.27 -29.44 2.46
CA GLN A 111 0.76 -28.45 2.72
C GLN A 111 1.98 -28.74 1.84
N ARG A 112 2.53 -27.69 1.24
CA ARG A 112 3.80 -27.72 0.53
C ARG A 112 4.96 -27.50 1.52
N ASP A 113 6.18 -27.86 1.11
CA ASP A 113 7.40 -27.73 1.92
C ASP A 113 7.68 -26.31 2.45
N ASP A 114 7.21 -25.27 1.76
CA ASP A 114 7.33 -23.87 2.17
C ASP A 114 6.18 -23.38 3.07
N GLN A 115 5.38 -24.31 3.60
CA GLN A 115 4.23 -24.11 4.47
C GLN A 115 3.00 -23.48 3.80
N VAL A 116 2.99 -23.29 2.47
CA VAL A 116 1.76 -22.88 1.77
C VAL A 116 0.75 -24.02 1.80
N THR A 117 -0.48 -23.71 2.19
CA THR A 117 -1.55 -24.69 2.36
C THR A 117 -2.64 -24.55 1.29
N PHE A 118 -3.20 -25.69 0.92
CA PHE A 118 -4.26 -25.82 -0.05
C PHE A 118 -5.35 -26.73 0.51
N THR A 119 -6.61 -26.40 0.24
CA THR A 119 -7.75 -27.24 0.60
C THR A 119 -8.30 -27.95 -0.62
N THR A 120 -8.56 -29.25 -0.49
CA THR A 120 -9.18 -30.06 -1.54
C THR A 120 -10.66 -29.71 -1.71
N LEU A 121 -11.09 -29.51 -2.96
CA LEU A 121 -12.46 -29.08 -3.27
C LEU A 121 -13.45 -30.23 -3.41
N GLN A 122 -12.95 -31.44 -3.68
CA GLN A 122 -13.77 -32.62 -3.96
C GLN A 122 -13.08 -33.88 -3.45
N THR A 123 -13.89 -34.87 -3.06
CA THR A 123 -13.40 -36.20 -2.73
C THR A 123 -12.98 -36.91 -4.01
N VAL A 124 -11.72 -37.36 -4.08
CA VAL A 124 -11.19 -38.09 -5.26
C VAL A 124 -10.53 -39.37 -4.81
N LYS A 125 -10.84 -40.46 -5.50
CA LYS A 125 -10.22 -41.77 -5.32
C LYS A 125 -9.22 -42.05 -6.43
N ALA A 126 -8.07 -42.60 -6.09
CA ALA A 126 -7.03 -42.94 -7.05
C ALA A 126 -7.53 -44.02 -8.00
N SER A 127 -7.20 -43.87 -9.29
CA SER A 127 -7.56 -44.83 -10.34
C SER A 127 -6.42 -44.95 -11.33
N GLY A 128 -6.09 -46.17 -11.75
CA GLY A 128 -5.04 -46.42 -12.73
C GLY A 128 -3.64 -45.92 -12.32
N GLY A 129 -3.35 -45.89 -11.01
CA GLY A 129 -2.07 -45.40 -10.47
C GLY A 129 -1.91 -43.88 -10.46
N LEU A 130 -2.95 -43.14 -10.83
CA LEU A 130 -2.98 -41.68 -10.84
C LEU A 130 -4.01 -41.17 -9.82
N LEU A 131 -3.63 -40.15 -9.05
CA LEU A 131 -4.53 -39.37 -8.22
C LEU A 131 -4.39 -37.89 -8.57
N ARG A 132 -5.49 -37.27 -8.98
CA ARG A 132 -5.54 -35.86 -9.35
C ARG A 132 -6.67 -35.17 -8.60
N VAL A 133 -6.32 -34.34 -7.62
CA VAL A 133 -7.29 -33.72 -6.71
C VAL A 133 -7.39 -32.22 -7.02
N PRO A 134 -8.59 -31.67 -7.28
CA PRO A 134 -8.75 -30.23 -7.41
C PRO A 134 -8.54 -29.55 -6.06
N VAL A 135 -7.69 -28.53 -6.03
CA VAL A 135 -7.32 -27.80 -4.82
C VAL A 135 -7.52 -26.30 -5.00
N ILE A 136 -7.72 -25.60 -3.88
CA ILE A 136 -7.72 -24.15 -3.78
C ILE A 136 -6.68 -23.70 -2.76
N ALA A 137 -5.92 -22.65 -3.05
CA ALA A 137 -4.99 -22.07 -2.09
C ALA A 137 -5.76 -21.43 -0.93
N ASP A 138 -5.33 -21.70 0.30
CA ASP A 138 -5.98 -21.13 1.50
C ASP A 138 -5.72 -19.62 1.61
N VAL A 139 -4.56 -19.17 1.11
CA VAL A 139 -4.19 -17.75 1.03
C VAL A 139 -4.57 -17.19 -0.34
N ALA A 140 -5.37 -16.13 -0.35
CA ALA A 140 -5.75 -15.43 -1.58
C ALA A 140 -4.64 -14.51 -2.10
N GLY A 141 -4.59 -14.31 -3.42
CA GLY A 141 -3.61 -13.43 -4.06
C GLY A 141 -2.30 -14.14 -4.42
N THR A 142 -1.27 -13.36 -4.75
CA THR A 142 -0.03 -13.89 -5.34
C THR A 142 0.75 -14.81 -4.42
N ALA A 143 0.61 -14.67 -3.10
CA ALA A 143 1.28 -15.53 -2.12
C ALA A 143 0.79 -16.99 -2.16
N GLY A 144 -0.45 -17.23 -2.60
CA GLY A 144 -1.00 -18.58 -2.78
C GLY A 144 -0.77 -19.16 -4.18
N ASN A 145 -0.12 -18.41 -5.09
CA ASN A 145 0.15 -18.91 -6.44
C ASN A 145 1.23 -19.99 -6.40
N THR A 146 1.07 -20.98 -7.26
CA THR A 146 2.01 -22.10 -7.38
C THR A 146 2.14 -22.47 -8.84
N ASP A 147 3.38 -22.50 -9.32
CA ASP A 147 3.69 -22.96 -10.66
C ASP A 147 3.54 -24.47 -10.75
N ASP A 148 3.22 -24.95 -11.95
CA ASP A 148 3.04 -26.38 -12.18
C ASP A 148 4.35 -27.15 -11.92
N GLY A 149 4.24 -28.32 -11.30
CA GLY A 149 5.40 -29.15 -10.94
C GLY A 149 6.24 -28.67 -9.75
N THR A 150 5.81 -27.64 -9.02
CA THR A 150 6.45 -27.26 -7.75
C THR A 150 6.10 -28.30 -6.68
N ALA A 151 7.12 -28.95 -6.11
CA ALA A 151 6.97 -29.91 -5.01
C ALA A 151 6.72 -29.20 -3.68
#